data_AF-A0A3D5J7C0-F1
#
_entry.id   AF-A0A3D5J7C0-F1
#
_cell.length_a   1.000
_cell.length_b   1.000
_cell.length_c   1.000
_cell.angle_alpha   90.00
_cell.angle_beta   90.00
_cell.angle_gamma   90.00
#
_symmetry.space_group_name_H-M   'P 1'
#
loop_
_entity.id
_entity.type
_entity.pdbx_description
1 polymer ?
#
loop_
_entity_poly.entity_id
_entity_poly.type
_entity_poly.pdbx_seq_one_letter_code
_entity_poly.pdbx_strand_id
1 'polypeptide(L)'
;KCPVYFAPAMDLDMYKHPSTKNNFETLKSFGNFMIPAGTGELASGLSGEGRMAEPEEIFQFLEDHLSAFLPLKGKQIMITAGPTYEAIDPVRFIGNHSSGKMGYEIARAAANLGAKVILISGPTHLQISEDHIHLIKVVSAQEMYDAAMAHFEKADVVIAAAAVADYKPETIADQKIKKADETLTIRLTKTQDILRSLGERKRQQKLIGFALETNNELENARAKLQKKNLDFVVLNSLQDKGAGFQNDTNKVSFVFQDEVKSFGLKPKSEVAVDILNEIINLFDE
;
A
#
# COMPACT_ATOMS: atom_id res chain seq x y z
N LYS A 1 -4.66 -25.62 -4.09
CA LYS A 1 -4.34 -26.04 -5.48
C LYS A 1 -3.64 -24.86 -6.15
N CYS A 2 -2.59 -25.06 -6.94
CA CYS A 2 -1.85 -23.99 -7.63
C CYS A 2 -1.89 -24.16 -9.16
N PRO A 3 -1.65 -23.09 -9.94
CA PRO A 3 -1.43 -23.21 -11.37
C PRO A 3 -0.23 -24.11 -11.68
N VAL A 4 -0.33 -24.91 -12.75
CA VAL A 4 0.75 -25.80 -13.21
C VAL A 4 1.24 -25.31 -14.57
N TYR A 5 2.55 -25.09 -14.68
CA TYR A 5 3.21 -24.67 -15.91
C TYR A 5 4.10 -25.79 -16.43
N PHE A 6 4.24 -25.91 -17.74
CA PHE A 6 5.19 -26.83 -18.37
C PHE A 6 5.93 -26.16 -19.52
N ALA A 7 7.25 -26.35 -19.57
CA ALA A 7 8.13 -25.90 -20.64
C ALA A 7 8.56 -27.14 -21.45
N PRO A 8 8.01 -27.35 -22.67
CA PRO A 8 8.39 -28.48 -23.50
C PRO A 8 9.83 -28.34 -24.02
N ALA A 9 10.54 -29.46 -24.05
CA ALA A 9 11.90 -29.55 -24.56
C ALA A 9 12.05 -30.87 -25.33
N MET A 10 12.24 -30.81 -26.64
CA MET A 10 12.37 -31.98 -27.50
C MET A 10 12.90 -31.61 -28.88
N ASP A 11 13.21 -32.61 -29.69
CA ASP A 11 13.63 -32.41 -31.07
C ASP A 11 12.50 -31.87 -31.97
N LEU A 12 12.82 -31.27 -33.11
CA LEU A 12 11.89 -30.64 -34.06
C LEU A 12 10.80 -31.61 -34.52
N ASP A 13 11.18 -32.83 -34.92
CA ASP A 13 10.23 -33.81 -35.42
C ASP A 13 9.35 -34.36 -34.29
N MET A 14 9.91 -34.49 -33.09
CA MET A 14 9.14 -34.86 -31.89
C MET A 14 8.12 -33.78 -31.53
N TYR A 15 8.51 -32.50 -31.61
CA TYR A 15 7.63 -31.37 -31.31
C TYR A 15 6.45 -31.30 -32.30
N LYS A 16 6.72 -31.56 -33.58
CA LYS A 16 5.70 -31.55 -34.64
C LYS A 16 4.82 -32.81 -34.66
N HIS A 17 5.23 -33.89 -34.00
CA HIS A 17 4.54 -35.18 -34.06
C HIS A 17 3.07 -35.06 -33.57
N PRO A 18 2.09 -35.68 -34.26
CA PRO A 18 0.68 -35.61 -33.87
C PRO A 18 0.40 -36.03 -32.43
N SER A 19 1.08 -37.06 -31.94
CA SER A 19 0.94 -37.50 -30.53
C SER A 19 1.40 -36.43 -29.54
N THR A 20 2.48 -35.71 -29.83
CA THR A 20 2.99 -34.64 -28.97
C THR A 20 2.00 -33.48 -28.93
N LYS A 21 1.48 -33.07 -30.10
CA LYS A 21 0.43 -32.04 -30.18
C LYS A 21 -0.81 -32.44 -29.39
N ASN A 22 -1.24 -33.70 -29.49
CA ASN A 22 -2.35 -34.22 -28.70
C ASN A 22 -2.06 -34.19 -27.19
N ASN A 23 -0.83 -34.47 -26.77
CA ASN A 23 -0.42 -34.37 -25.37
C ASN A 23 -0.46 -32.92 -24.87
N PHE A 24 0.01 -31.95 -25.66
CA PHE A 24 -0.08 -30.54 -25.31
C PHE A 24 -1.52 -30.08 -25.13
N GLU A 25 -2.41 -30.43 -26.05
CA GLU A 25 -3.83 -30.09 -25.93
C GLU A 25 -4.48 -30.80 -24.74
N THR A 26 -4.10 -32.05 -24.46
CA THR A 26 -4.56 -32.77 -23.26
C THR A 26 -4.11 -32.06 -21.97
N LEU A 27 -2.84 -31.67 -21.87
CA LEU A 27 -2.33 -30.94 -20.71
C LEU A 27 -3.04 -29.59 -20.52
N LYS A 28 -3.23 -28.83 -21.60
CA LYS A 28 -3.99 -27.57 -21.57
C LYS A 28 -5.44 -27.80 -21.14
N SER A 29 -6.07 -28.90 -21.56
CA SER A 29 -7.45 -29.23 -21.16
C SER A 29 -7.61 -29.46 -19.65
N PHE A 30 -6.53 -29.78 -18.94
CA PHE A 30 -6.51 -29.88 -17.47
C PHE A 30 -6.28 -28.53 -16.76
N GLY A 31 -6.16 -27.43 -17.52
CA GLY A 31 -5.88 -26.10 -16.99
C GLY A 31 -4.38 -25.82 -16.78
N ASN A 32 -3.49 -26.62 -17.39
CA ASN A 32 -2.05 -26.36 -17.34
C ASN A 32 -1.66 -25.31 -18.38
N PHE A 33 -0.68 -24.47 -18.04
CA PHE A 33 -0.18 -23.41 -18.91
C PHE A 33 1.11 -23.86 -19.60
N MET A 34 1.09 -23.84 -20.93
CA MET A 34 2.27 -24.16 -21.72
C MET A 34 3.13 -22.92 -21.88
N ILE A 35 4.40 -23.00 -21.47
CA ILE A 35 5.41 -22.02 -21.84
C ILE A 35 5.84 -22.33 -23.28
N PRO A 36 5.80 -21.38 -24.22
CA PRO A 36 6.17 -21.63 -25.61
C PRO A 36 7.61 -22.15 -25.74
N ALA A 37 7.83 -23.12 -26.63
CA ALA A 37 9.19 -23.55 -26.98
C ALA A 37 9.89 -22.47 -27.82
N GLY A 38 11.19 -22.31 -27.60
CA GLY A 38 12.05 -21.51 -28.45
C GLY A 38 12.30 -22.17 -29.81
N THR A 39 12.82 -21.37 -30.74
CA THR A 39 13.32 -21.83 -32.04
C THR A 39 14.83 -21.62 -32.11
N GLY A 40 15.58 -22.61 -32.56
CA GLY A 40 17.04 -22.50 -32.69
C GLY A 40 17.71 -23.82 -33.00
N GLU A 41 19.03 -23.87 -32.84
CA GLU A 41 19.79 -25.13 -32.94
C GLU A 41 19.42 -26.09 -31.80
N LEU A 42 19.31 -27.37 -32.16
CA LEU A 42 18.97 -28.48 -31.28
C LEU A 42 20.16 -29.42 -31.14
N ALA A 43 20.20 -30.21 -30.06
CA ALA A 43 21.30 -31.13 -29.78
C ALA A 43 21.52 -32.20 -30.88
N SER A 44 20.50 -32.47 -31.70
CA SER A 44 20.57 -33.36 -32.87
C SER A 44 21.33 -32.77 -34.06
N GLY A 45 21.64 -31.47 -34.05
CA GLY A 45 22.14 -30.73 -35.20
C GLY A 45 21.05 -30.18 -36.13
N LEU A 46 19.77 -30.41 -35.81
CA LEU A 46 18.66 -29.76 -36.50
C LEU A 46 18.45 -28.33 -35.97
N SER A 47 17.75 -27.50 -36.77
CA SER A 47 17.32 -26.17 -36.35
C SER A 47 15.81 -26.02 -36.51
N GLY A 48 15.13 -25.60 -35.44
CA GLY A 48 13.68 -25.44 -35.45
C GLY A 48 13.07 -25.26 -34.06
N GLU A 49 11.74 -25.29 -34.00
CA GLU A 49 10.94 -25.21 -32.78
C GLU A 49 11.04 -26.50 -31.97
N GLY A 50 11.19 -26.38 -30.65
CA GLY A 50 11.31 -27.52 -29.73
C GLY A 50 12.39 -27.34 -28.65
N ARG A 51 13.23 -26.31 -28.79
CA ARG A 51 14.16 -25.89 -27.75
C ARG A 51 13.37 -25.40 -26.53
N MET A 52 13.78 -25.81 -25.33
CA MET A 52 13.20 -25.24 -24.11
C MET A 52 13.40 -23.72 -24.10
N ALA A 53 12.40 -22.97 -23.66
CA ALA A 53 12.58 -21.54 -23.38
C ALA A 53 13.75 -21.35 -22.40
N GLU A 54 14.50 -20.27 -22.56
CA GLU A 54 15.59 -19.95 -21.65
C GLU A 54 15.05 -19.60 -20.26
N PRO A 55 15.81 -19.82 -19.18
CA PRO A 55 15.35 -19.55 -17.81
C PRO A 55 14.75 -18.15 -17.62
N GLU A 56 15.33 -17.13 -18.25
CA GLU A 56 14.85 -15.75 -18.20
C GLU A 56 13.49 -15.58 -18.92
N GLU A 57 13.29 -16.27 -20.04
CA GLU A 57 12.03 -16.25 -20.79
C GLU A 57 10.92 -16.99 -20.03
N ILE A 58 11.27 -18.12 -19.39
CA ILE A 58 10.36 -18.85 -18.49
C ILE A 58 9.94 -17.93 -17.34
N PHE A 59 10.91 -17.26 -16.70
CA PHE A 59 10.65 -16.36 -15.59
C PHE A 59 9.74 -15.20 -16.01
N GLN A 60 10.04 -14.53 -17.13
CA GLN A 60 9.21 -13.45 -17.66
C GLN A 60 7.79 -13.92 -17.97
N PHE A 61 7.63 -15.09 -18.59
CA PHE A 61 6.30 -15.65 -18.88
C PHE A 61 5.50 -15.87 -17.61
N LEU A 62 6.14 -16.39 -16.55
CA LEU A 62 5.51 -16.60 -15.25
C LEU A 62 5.11 -15.26 -14.61
N GLU A 63 5.99 -14.26 -14.62
CA GLU A 63 5.68 -12.93 -14.08
C GLU A 63 4.52 -12.26 -14.82
N ASP A 64 4.54 -12.26 -16.15
CA ASP A 64 3.50 -11.65 -16.96
C ASP A 64 2.15 -12.33 -16.74
N HIS A 65 2.14 -13.67 -16.73
CA HIS A 65 0.92 -14.44 -16.53
C HIS A 65 0.38 -14.29 -15.11
N LEU A 66 1.21 -14.47 -14.08
CA LEU A 66 0.78 -14.36 -12.67
C LEU A 66 0.37 -12.94 -12.31
N SER A 67 1.08 -11.92 -12.83
CA SER A 67 0.73 -10.53 -12.56
C SER A 67 -0.67 -10.19 -13.07
N ALA A 68 -1.16 -10.84 -14.13
CA ALA A 68 -2.50 -10.65 -14.68
C ALA A 68 -3.64 -11.01 -13.74
N PHE A 69 -3.41 -11.88 -12.76
CA PHE A 69 -4.42 -12.34 -11.81
C PHE A 69 -4.25 -11.75 -10.41
N LEU A 70 -3.38 -10.75 -10.26
CA LEU A 70 -3.20 -10.08 -8.97
C LEU A 70 -4.50 -9.34 -8.57
N PRO A 71 -4.92 -9.44 -7.30
CA PRO A 71 -6.26 -9.04 -6.88
C PRO A 71 -6.52 -7.53 -6.94
N LEU A 72 -5.46 -6.71 -6.91
CA LEU A 72 -5.55 -5.26 -7.02
C LEU A 72 -5.06 -4.74 -8.38
N LYS A 73 -4.86 -5.62 -9.37
CA LYS A 73 -4.49 -5.19 -10.72
C LYS A 73 -5.51 -4.21 -11.28
N GLY A 74 -5.01 -3.08 -11.76
CA GLY A 74 -5.83 -2.01 -12.34
C GLY A 74 -6.46 -1.08 -11.30
N LYS A 75 -6.32 -1.35 -10.00
CA LYS A 75 -6.75 -0.43 -8.93
C LYS A 75 -5.70 0.63 -8.67
N GLN A 76 -6.16 1.83 -8.32
CA GLN A 76 -5.32 2.92 -7.85
C GLN A 76 -5.52 3.15 -6.35
N ILE A 77 -4.45 3.02 -5.56
CA ILE A 77 -4.49 3.15 -4.10
C ILE A 77 -3.68 4.38 -3.68
N MET A 78 -4.32 5.33 -3.01
CA MET A 78 -3.65 6.48 -2.41
C MET A 78 -3.39 6.24 -0.94
N ILE A 79 -2.16 6.45 -0.48
CA ILE A 79 -1.74 6.20 0.90
C ILE A 79 -1.08 7.46 1.43
N THR A 80 -1.52 7.95 2.59
CA THR A 80 -0.75 8.96 3.33
C THR A 80 0.11 8.28 4.38
N ALA A 81 1.37 8.69 4.52
CA ALA A 81 2.30 8.10 5.47
C ALA A 81 3.21 9.15 6.13
N GLY A 82 3.80 8.79 7.26
CA GLY A 82 4.74 9.64 8.00
C GLY A 82 4.07 10.73 8.83
N PRO A 83 4.86 11.56 9.54
CA PRO A 83 4.38 12.72 10.27
C PRO A 83 4.22 13.94 9.35
N THR A 84 3.56 15.00 9.82
CA THR A 84 3.70 16.33 9.22
C THR A 84 4.43 17.25 10.19
N TYR A 85 5.22 18.18 9.66
CA TYR A 85 6.02 19.13 10.41
C TYR A 85 5.55 20.56 10.11
N GLU A 86 4.94 21.19 11.11
CA GLU A 86 4.43 22.56 11.03
C GLU A 86 5.50 23.54 11.50
N ALA A 87 6.05 24.33 10.57
CA ALA A 87 7.16 25.23 10.85
C ALA A 87 6.77 26.32 11.85
N ILE A 88 7.62 26.52 12.86
CA ILE A 88 7.57 27.67 13.78
C ILE A 88 8.45 28.78 13.23
N ASP A 89 9.66 28.42 12.82
CA ASP A 89 10.68 29.24 12.19
C ASP A 89 11.48 28.35 11.21
N PRO A 90 12.48 28.84 10.47
CA PRO A 90 13.22 28.03 9.49
C PRO A 90 14.04 26.87 10.09
N VAL A 91 14.12 26.77 11.43
CA VAL A 91 14.93 25.80 12.16
C VAL A 91 14.09 24.85 13.01
N ARG A 92 12.90 25.29 13.45
CA ARG A 92 12.05 24.59 14.42
C ARG A 92 10.69 24.30 13.83
N PHE A 93 10.11 23.16 14.21
CA PHE A 93 8.78 22.74 13.81
C PHE A 93 8.06 22.02 14.95
N ILE A 94 6.75 21.88 14.80
CA ILE A 94 5.88 21.02 15.61
C ILE A 94 5.55 19.78 14.78
N GLY A 95 5.67 18.60 15.35
CA GLY A 95 5.45 17.35 14.62
C GLY A 95 5.15 16.17 15.52
N ASN A 96 4.69 15.08 14.89
CA ASN A 96 4.36 13.83 15.57
C ASN A 96 5.49 12.80 15.46
N HIS A 97 5.56 11.87 16.43
CA HIS A 97 6.57 10.80 16.48
C HIS A 97 6.24 9.60 15.56
N SER A 98 5.79 9.85 14.34
CA SER A 98 5.56 8.78 13.36
C SER A 98 6.82 8.47 12.57
N SER A 99 7.13 7.18 12.43
CA SER A 99 8.21 6.69 11.55
C SER A 99 7.78 6.62 10.08
N GLY A 100 6.47 6.58 9.82
CA GLY A 100 5.90 6.30 8.50
C GLY A 100 5.89 4.82 8.10
N LYS A 101 6.52 3.92 8.88
CA LYS A 101 6.70 2.49 8.52
C LYS A 101 5.41 1.81 8.09
N MET A 102 4.32 1.99 8.83
CA MET A 102 3.03 1.34 8.52
C MET A 102 2.53 1.70 7.11
N GLY A 103 2.54 2.98 6.73
CA GLY A 103 2.10 3.41 5.40
C GLY A 103 3.02 2.90 4.28
N TYR A 104 4.32 2.78 4.55
CA TYR A 104 5.27 2.21 3.59
C TYR A 104 5.06 0.70 3.41
N GLU A 105 4.86 -0.06 4.48
CA GLU A 105 4.54 -1.50 4.38
C GLU A 105 3.25 -1.74 3.59
N ILE A 106 2.22 -0.92 3.82
CA ILE A 106 0.97 -0.98 3.04
C ILE A 106 1.23 -0.65 1.57
N ALA A 107 2.06 0.35 1.28
CA ALA A 107 2.39 0.72 -0.10
C ALA A 107 3.11 -0.42 -0.84
N ARG A 108 4.10 -1.06 -0.21
CA ARG A 108 4.81 -2.21 -0.78
C ARG A 108 3.87 -3.39 -1.02
N ALA A 109 3.08 -3.74 -0.01
CA ALA A 109 2.13 -4.85 -0.11
C ALA A 109 1.06 -4.59 -1.20
N ALA A 110 0.56 -3.35 -1.31
CA ALA A 110 -0.41 -2.98 -2.34
C ALA A 110 0.17 -3.09 -3.75
N ALA A 111 1.40 -2.61 -3.96
CA ALA A 111 2.10 -2.72 -5.24
C ALA A 111 2.35 -4.18 -5.62
N ASN A 112 2.76 -5.02 -4.65
CA ASN A 112 2.94 -6.47 -4.85
C ASN A 112 1.64 -7.20 -5.22
N LEU A 113 0.49 -6.64 -4.84
CA LEU A 113 -0.84 -7.13 -5.23
C LEU A 113 -1.35 -6.49 -6.53
N GLY A 114 -0.49 -5.79 -7.27
CA GLY A 114 -0.77 -5.26 -8.61
C GLY A 114 -1.38 -3.86 -8.65
N ALA A 115 -1.53 -3.19 -7.51
CA ALA A 115 -2.08 -1.84 -7.46
C ALA A 115 -1.10 -0.78 -7.99
N LYS A 116 -1.63 0.26 -8.62
CA LYS A 116 -0.90 1.53 -8.83
C LYS A 116 -0.98 2.35 -7.55
N VAL A 117 0.14 2.58 -6.88
CA VAL A 117 0.16 3.24 -5.57
C VAL A 117 0.61 4.69 -5.70
N ILE A 118 -0.13 5.60 -5.07
CA ILE A 118 0.28 6.99 -4.83
C ILE A 118 0.58 7.11 -3.35
N LEU A 119 1.86 7.19 -3.00
CA LEU A 119 2.31 7.33 -1.61
C LEU A 119 2.62 8.79 -1.33
N ILE A 120 1.77 9.47 -0.56
CA ILE A 120 1.99 10.83 -0.09
C ILE A 120 2.68 10.73 1.27
N SER A 121 3.98 10.99 1.29
CA SER A 121 4.82 10.79 2.47
C SER A 121 5.24 12.12 3.07
N GLY A 122 4.95 12.28 4.36
CA GLY A 122 5.63 13.22 5.22
C GLY A 122 7.11 12.87 5.45
N PRO A 123 7.84 13.67 6.24
CA PRO A 123 9.28 13.48 6.46
C PRO A 123 9.61 12.14 7.12
N THR A 124 10.44 11.33 6.44
CA THR A 124 10.95 10.04 6.95
C THR A 124 12.27 9.67 6.27
N HIS A 125 13.02 8.76 6.89
CA HIS A 125 14.24 8.17 6.32
C HIS A 125 13.97 6.91 5.50
N LEU A 126 12.71 6.47 5.43
CA LEU A 126 12.32 5.29 4.66
C LEU A 126 12.52 5.53 3.17
N GLN A 127 13.01 4.50 2.50
CA GLN A 127 13.13 4.46 1.04
C GLN A 127 12.05 3.55 0.48
N ILE A 128 11.68 3.78 -0.78
CA ILE A 128 10.77 2.94 -1.54
C ILE A 128 11.20 3.02 -3.00
N SER A 129 11.28 1.87 -3.67
CA SER A 129 11.87 1.75 -5.00
C SER A 129 11.11 0.80 -5.92
N GLU A 130 9.98 0.28 -5.44
CA GLU A 130 9.12 -0.59 -6.22
C GLU A 130 8.55 0.14 -7.43
N ASP A 131 8.68 -0.52 -8.58
CA ASP A 131 7.93 -0.19 -9.77
C ASP A 131 6.44 -0.26 -9.41
N HIS A 132 5.65 0.72 -9.85
CA HIS A 132 4.24 0.96 -9.47
C HIS A 132 3.95 1.82 -8.24
N ILE A 133 4.97 2.31 -7.52
CA ILE A 133 4.77 3.29 -6.44
C ILE A 133 5.24 4.69 -6.87
N HIS A 134 4.30 5.62 -6.95
CA HIS A 134 4.57 7.04 -7.14
C HIS A 134 4.67 7.75 -5.79
N LEU A 135 5.88 8.12 -5.39
CA LEU A 135 6.14 8.82 -4.13
C LEU A 135 6.02 10.34 -4.29
N ILE A 136 5.15 10.95 -3.50
CA ILE A 136 5.00 12.41 -3.37
C ILE A 136 5.47 12.81 -1.98
N LYS A 137 6.56 13.57 -1.90
CA LYS A 137 7.09 14.05 -0.62
C LYS A 137 6.44 15.38 -0.24
N VAL A 138 5.98 15.46 1.00
CA VAL A 138 5.39 16.65 1.61
C VAL A 138 6.02 16.90 2.98
N VAL A 139 5.93 18.12 3.47
CA VAL A 139 6.43 18.50 4.80
C VAL A 139 5.28 18.84 5.74
N SER A 140 4.35 19.69 5.29
CA SER A 140 3.26 20.21 6.12
C SER A 140 1.93 19.46 5.92
N ALA A 141 1.01 19.62 6.88
CA ALA A 141 -0.36 19.13 6.78
C ALA A 141 -1.11 19.76 5.60
N GLN A 142 -0.81 21.01 5.26
CA GLN A 142 -1.42 21.69 4.11
C GLN A 142 -0.93 21.08 2.79
N GLU A 143 0.37 20.85 2.62
CA GLU A 143 0.89 20.16 1.43
C GLU A 143 0.32 18.74 1.29
N MET A 144 0.23 18.01 2.40
CA MET A 144 -0.38 16.68 2.39
C MET A 144 -1.87 16.74 2.01
N TYR A 145 -2.60 17.74 2.50
CA TYR A 145 -3.99 18.00 2.12
C TYR A 145 -4.11 18.24 0.61
N ASP A 146 -3.31 19.17 0.08
CA ASP A 146 -3.39 19.58 -1.32
C ASP A 146 -3.06 18.40 -2.25
N ALA A 147 -2.01 17.63 -1.92
CA ALA A 147 -1.65 16.41 -2.64
C ALA A 147 -2.76 15.35 -2.57
N ALA A 148 -3.34 15.11 -1.38
CA ALA A 148 -4.41 14.13 -1.22
C ALA A 148 -5.64 14.51 -2.03
N MET A 149 -6.04 15.78 -2.01
CA MET A 149 -7.18 16.27 -2.78
C MET A 149 -6.95 16.18 -4.30
N ALA A 150 -5.73 16.47 -4.77
CA ALA A 150 -5.38 16.40 -6.20
C ALA A 150 -5.48 14.97 -6.77
N HIS A 151 -5.26 13.95 -5.95
CA HIS A 151 -5.26 12.55 -6.37
C HIS A 151 -6.52 11.76 -5.98
N PHE A 152 -7.37 12.33 -5.11
CA PHE A 152 -8.53 11.62 -4.54
C PHE A 152 -9.52 11.09 -5.58
N GLU A 153 -9.90 11.91 -6.56
CA GLU A 153 -10.97 11.55 -7.51
C GLU A 153 -10.63 10.30 -8.34
N LYS A 154 -9.33 10.07 -8.60
CA LYS A 154 -8.84 8.94 -9.40
C LYS A 154 -8.51 7.69 -8.56
N ALA A 155 -8.48 7.81 -7.23
CA ALA A 155 -8.21 6.67 -6.37
C ALA A 155 -9.45 5.78 -6.27
N ASP A 156 -9.24 4.46 -6.26
CA ASP A 156 -10.28 3.49 -5.88
C ASP A 156 -10.30 3.30 -4.36
N VAL A 157 -9.12 3.36 -3.73
CA VAL A 157 -8.93 3.18 -2.30
C VAL A 157 -8.03 4.28 -1.76
N VAL A 158 -8.34 4.76 -0.56
CA VAL A 158 -7.53 5.71 0.20
C VAL A 158 -7.26 5.19 1.59
N ILE A 159 -6.00 5.13 1.97
CA ILE A 159 -5.55 4.64 3.28
C ILE A 159 -4.83 5.78 4.00
N ALA A 160 -5.50 6.37 4.99
CA ALA A 160 -4.97 7.50 5.74
C ALA A 160 -4.15 7.03 6.95
N ALA A 161 -2.89 6.65 6.70
CA ALA A 161 -1.96 6.13 7.71
C ALA A 161 -0.96 7.19 8.24
N ALA A 162 -1.00 8.42 7.74
CA ALA A 162 -0.15 9.52 8.22
C ALA A 162 -0.56 10.00 9.62
N ALA A 163 0.43 10.40 10.41
CA ALA A 163 0.23 11.09 11.69
C ALA A 163 0.27 12.60 11.46
N VAL A 164 -0.82 13.14 10.91
CA VAL A 164 -0.97 14.56 10.61
C VAL A 164 -1.07 15.36 11.90
N ALA A 165 -0.38 16.51 11.97
CA ALA A 165 -0.50 17.43 13.10
C ALA A 165 -1.90 18.05 13.14
N ASP A 166 -2.55 18.04 14.32
CA ASP A 166 -3.88 18.64 14.51
C ASP A 166 -3.86 20.17 14.55
N TYR A 167 -2.69 20.75 14.85
CA TYR A 167 -2.48 22.17 15.01
C TYR A 167 -1.19 22.63 14.34
N LYS A 168 -1.19 23.86 13.84
CA LYS A 168 -0.05 24.56 13.25
C LYS A 168 0.16 25.94 13.89
N PRO A 169 1.37 26.51 13.88
CA PRO A 169 1.58 27.89 14.27
C PRO A 169 0.67 28.86 13.50
N GLU A 170 0.05 29.79 14.21
CA GLU A 170 -0.80 30.84 13.64
C GLU A 170 0.03 31.79 12.76
N THR A 171 1.29 32.02 13.16
CA THR A 171 2.29 32.78 12.41
C THR A 171 3.58 31.97 12.33
N ILE A 172 4.19 31.95 11.14
CA ILE A 172 5.49 31.33 10.90
C ILE A 172 6.51 32.46 10.79
N ALA A 173 7.59 32.40 11.57
CA ALA A 173 8.63 33.41 11.52
C ALA A 173 9.55 33.18 10.30
N ASP A 174 9.87 34.23 9.55
CA ASP A 174 10.80 34.15 8.40
C ASP A 174 12.26 33.94 8.83
N GLN A 175 12.57 34.23 10.10
CA GLN A 175 13.90 34.10 10.68
C GLN A 175 13.84 33.31 11.97
N LYS A 176 14.96 32.66 12.32
CA LYS A 176 15.11 31.95 13.58
C LYS A 176 14.79 32.89 14.75
N ILE A 177 13.79 32.53 15.55
CA ILE A 177 13.38 33.34 16.70
C ILE A 177 14.55 33.40 17.69
N LYS A 178 15.05 34.62 17.94
CA LYS A 178 16.19 34.87 18.84
C LYS A 178 15.81 34.53 20.28
N LYS A 179 16.79 34.04 21.06
CA LYS A 179 16.64 33.86 22.52
C LYS A 179 16.76 35.23 23.20
N ALA A 180 15.71 36.04 23.11
CA ALA A 180 15.66 37.36 23.74
C ALA A 180 14.93 37.32 25.09
N ASP A 181 13.81 36.60 25.15
CA ASP A 181 12.95 36.52 26.33
C ASP A 181 13.14 35.22 27.11
N GLU A 182 12.79 35.24 28.41
CA GLU A 182 12.80 34.06 29.28
C GLU A 182 11.79 32.98 28.84
N THR A 183 10.73 33.39 28.12
CA THR A 183 9.68 32.49 27.65
C THR A 183 9.38 32.72 26.17
N LEU A 184 8.97 31.65 25.48
CA LEU A 184 8.50 31.70 24.09
C LEU A 184 7.06 31.23 24.04
N THR A 185 6.15 32.08 23.56
CA THR A 185 4.74 31.72 23.33
C THR A 185 4.50 31.52 21.84
N ILE A 186 3.96 30.37 21.47
CA ILE A 186 3.56 30.04 20.10
C ILE A 186 2.04 29.84 20.10
N ARG A 187 1.31 30.70 19.39
CA ARG A 187 -0.14 30.54 19.21
C ARG A 187 -0.38 29.52 18.11
N LEU A 188 -1.28 28.57 18.37
CA LEU A 188 -1.61 27.49 17.45
C LEU A 188 -3.03 27.61 16.94
N THR A 189 -3.23 27.27 15.67
CA THR A 189 -4.55 27.15 15.02
C THR A 189 -4.71 25.74 14.45
N LYS A 190 -5.95 25.30 14.26
CA LYS A 190 -6.23 23.96 13.75
C LYS A 190 -5.77 23.79 12.30
N THR A 191 -5.26 22.62 11.97
CA THR A 191 -5.01 22.22 10.58
C THR A 191 -6.32 21.80 9.90
N GLN A 192 -6.27 21.64 8.58
CA GLN A 192 -7.39 21.07 7.83
C GLN A 192 -7.44 19.56 8.06
N ASP A 193 -8.65 19.07 8.33
CA ASP A 193 -8.87 17.66 8.61
C ASP A 193 -8.98 16.86 7.29
N ILE A 194 -7.83 16.42 6.79
CA ILE A 194 -7.70 15.73 5.48
C ILE A 194 -8.73 14.59 5.38
N LEU A 195 -8.77 13.70 6.38
CA LEU A 195 -9.63 12.53 6.35
C LEU A 195 -11.12 12.88 6.31
N ARG A 196 -11.53 13.96 7.00
CA ARG A 196 -12.91 14.46 6.91
C ARG A 196 -13.23 14.98 5.52
N SER A 197 -12.35 15.81 4.98
CA SER A 197 -12.56 16.41 3.66
C SER A 197 -12.63 15.36 2.56
N LEU A 198 -11.85 14.28 2.67
CA LEU A 198 -11.95 13.12 1.79
C LEU A 198 -13.31 12.41 1.97
N GLY A 199 -13.73 12.17 3.22
CA GLY A 199 -15.02 11.56 3.53
C GLY A 199 -16.23 12.35 3.03
N GLU A 200 -16.16 13.69 3.06
CA GLU A 200 -17.19 14.59 2.54
C GLU A 200 -17.26 14.58 1.00
N ARG A 201 -16.15 14.24 0.33
CA ARG A 201 -16.07 14.13 -1.14
C ARG A 201 -16.22 12.70 -1.65
N LYS A 202 -16.15 11.70 -0.77
CA LYS A 202 -16.24 10.28 -1.10
C LYS A 202 -17.53 10.01 -1.86
N ARG A 203 -17.39 9.37 -3.02
CA ARG A 203 -18.51 8.87 -3.83
C ARG A 203 -18.50 7.35 -3.78
N GLN A 204 -17.51 6.77 -4.45
CA GLN A 204 -17.35 5.32 -4.60
C GLN A 204 -16.02 4.81 -4.02
N GLN A 205 -15.13 5.72 -3.63
CA GLN A 205 -13.83 5.37 -3.07
C GLN A 205 -13.99 4.63 -1.75
N LYS A 206 -13.17 3.59 -1.54
CA LYS A 206 -13.01 3.00 -0.21
C LYS A 206 -12.04 3.87 0.59
N LEU A 207 -12.41 4.31 1.79
CA LEU A 207 -11.68 5.23 2.64
C LEU A 207 -11.43 4.59 4.01
N ILE A 208 -10.16 4.31 4.28
CA ILE A 208 -9.69 3.60 5.46
C ILE A 208 -8.91 4.58 6.32
N GLY A 209 -9.31 4.72 7.59
CA GLY A 209 -8.66 5.60 8.54
C GLY A 209 -7.84 4.83 9.57
N PHE A 210 -6.79 5.45 10.10
CA PHE A 210 -6.12 4.97 11.30
C PHE A 210 -6.60 5.73 12.55
N ALA A 211 -6.66 5.04 13.67
CA ALA A 211 -6.86 5.62 14.98
C ALA A 211 -5.80 5.10 15.95
N LEU A 212 -5.35 5.99 16.82
CA LEU A 212 -4.47 5.69 17.92
C LEU A 212 -5.02 6.46 19.11
N GLU A 213 -5.66 5.73 20.01
CA GLU A 213 -6.30 6.31 21.18
C GLU A 213 -5.72 5.63 22.41
N THR A 214 -5.60 6.37 23.51
CA THR A 214 -5.13 5.83 24.80
C THR A 214 -6.28 5.53 25.75
N ASN A 215 -7.47 6.08 25.49
CA ASN A 215 -8.67 5.94 26.30
C ASN A 215 -9.90 5.80 25.40
N ASN A 216 -10.91 5.03 25.83
CA ASN A 216 -12.18 4.81 25.12
C ASN A 216 -11.99 4.47 23.62
N GLU A 217 -10.98 3.65 23.33
CA GLU A 217 -10.43 3.45 21.98
C GLU A 217 -11.50 3.05 20.95
N LEU A 218 -12.39 2.13 21.32
CA LEU A 218 -13.43 1.61 20.42
C LEU A 218 -14.55 2.63 20.15
N GLU A 219 -14.98 3.37 21.17
CA GLU A 219 -16.02 4.40 21.01
C GLU A 219 -15.52 5.54 20.11
N ASN A 220 -14.28 5.98 20.33
CA ASN A 220 -13.63 6.99 19.49
C ASN A 220 -13.44 6.50 18.05
N ALA A 221 -13.05 5.24 17.85
CA ALA A 221 -12.94 4.64 16.53
C ALA A 221 -14.29 4.59 15.79
N ARG A 222 -15.38 4.19 16.46
CA ARG A 222 -16.74 4.20 15.87
C ARG A 222 -17.23 5.62 15.55
N ALA A 223 -16.99 6.57 16.45
CA ALA A 223 -17.31 7.98 16.19
C ALA A 223 -16.53 8.52 14.99
N LYS A 224 -15.25 8.13 14.85
CA LYS A 224 -14.40 8.50 13.71
C LYS A 224 -14.92 7.88 12.41
N LEU A 225 -15.27 6.59 12.42
CA LEU A 225 -15.86 5.88 11.28
C LEU A 225 -17.05 6.67 10.70
N GLN A 226 -18.03 7.01 11.54
CA GLN A 226 -19.24 7.72 11.13
C GLN A 226 -18.94 9.17 10.71
N LYS A 227 -18.22 9.93 11.55
CA LYS A 227 -17.95 11.36 11.31
C LYS A 227 -17.11 11.61 10.05
N LYS A 228 -16.31 10.62 9.63
CA LYS A 228 -15.39 10.72 8.49
C LYS A 228 -15.83 9.88 7.30
N ASN A 229 -17.01 9.24 7.34
CA ASN A 229 -17.55 8.43 6.26
C ASN A 229 -16.57 7.32 5.78
N LEU A 230 -15.98 6.59 6.73
CA LEU A 230 -14.97 5.56 6.47
C LEU A 230 -15.63 4.19 6.28
N ASP A 231 -15.00 3.32 5.50
CA ASP A 231 -15.43 1.92 5.37
C ASP A 231 -14.98 1.10 6.58
N PHE A 232 -13.77 1.34 7.08
CA PHE A 232 -13.34 0.86 8.39
C PHE A 232 -12.21 1.72 8.99
N VAL A 233 -11.98 1.54 10.29
CA VAL A 233 -10.88 2.16 11.03
C VAL A 233 -9.91 1.09 11.51
N VAL A 234 -8.63 1.27 11.22
CA VAL A 234 -7.54 0.50 11.84
C VAL A 234 -7.18 1.15 13.17
N LEU A 235 -7.61 0.54 14.26
CA LEU A 235 -7.34 0.99 15.62
C LEU A 235 -6.07 0.31 16.15
N ASN A 236 -5.06 1.11 16.45
CA ASN A 236 -3.81 0.65 17.06
C ASN A 236 -3.93 0.71 18.60
N SER A 237 -3.62 -0.39 19.30
CA SER A 237 -3.54 -0.37 20.76
C SER A 237 -2.14 0.04 21.23
N LEU A 238 -2.06 0.99 22.17
CA LEU A 238 -0.81 1.39 22.83
C LEU A 238 -0.59 0.75 24.20
N GLN A 239 -1.56 -0.03 24.68
CA GLN A 239 -1.55 -0.55 26.05
C GLN A 239 -0.57 -1.72 26.22
N ASP A 240 -0.22 -2.39 25.12
CA ASP A 240 0.70 -3.53 25.12
C ASP A 240 2.15 -3.10 24.86
N LYS A 241 3.07 -3.56 25.71
CA LYS A 241 4.51 -3.34 25.53
C LYS A 241 4.95 -3.89 24.18
N GLY A 242 5.44 -3.01 23.30
CA GLY A 242 5.90 -3.37 21.95
C GLY A 242 4.98 -2.90 20.81
N ALA A 243 3.76 -2.45 21.07
CA ALA A 243 2.89 -1.86 20.05
C ALA A 243 3.15 -0.34 19.87
N GLY A 244 2.98 0.19 18.64
CA GLY A 244 2.99 1.65 18.39
C GLY A 244 3.85 2.16 17.21
N PHE A 245 4.07 3.48 17.19
CA PHE A 245 4.63 4.18 16.02
C PHE A 245 6.09 3.81 15.68
N GLN A 246 6.93 3.58 16.68
CA GLN A 246 8.38 3.41 16.47
C GLN A 246 8.81 1.94 16.36
N ASN A 247 7.99 1.00 16.83
CA ASN A 247 8.29 -0.42 16.82
C ASN A 247 7.99 -1.05 15.44
N ASP A 248 8.56 -2.22 15.19
CA ASP A 248 8.31 -2.98 13.94
C ASP A 248 7.02 -3.82 14.00
N THR A 249 6.47 -3.98 15.20
CA THR A 249 5.21 -4.70 15.44
C THR A 249 4.05 -3.74 15.74
N ASN A 250 2.84 -4.25 15.54
CA ASN A 250 1.61 -3.54 15.85
C ASN A 250 0.53 -4.54 16.28
N LYS A 251 -0.36 -4.10 17.17
CA LYS A 251 -1.55 -4.84 17.57
C LYS A 251 -2.75 -3.98 17.21
N VAL A 252 -3.57 -4.51 16.32
CA VAL A 252 -4.64 -3.73 15.69
C VAL A 252 -5.99 -4.41 15.83
N SER A 253 -7.03 -3.58 15.86
CA SER A 253 -8.40 -4.00 15.62
C SER A 253 -8.96 -3.23 14.45
N PHE A 254 -9.63 -3.91 13.53
CA PHE A 254 -10.39 -3.27 12.46
C PHE A 254 -11.81 -3.06 12.94
N VAL A 255 -12.22 -1.81 12.97
CA VAL A 255 -13.53 -1.37 13.45
C VAL A 255 -14.37 -1.03 12.23
N PHE A 256 -15.39 -1.84 11.98
CA PHE A 256 -16.41 -1.64 10.96
C PHE A 256 -17.67 -1.05 11.62
N GLN A 257 -18.72 -0.84 10.81
CA GLN A 257 -19.99 -0.34 11.34
C GLN A 257 -20.63 -1.32 12.32
N ASP A 258 -20.68 -2.60 11.97
CA ASP A 258 -21.42 -3.63 12.72
C ASP A 258 -20.52 -4.63 13.44
N GLU A 259 -19.21 -4.65 13.13
CA GLU A 259 -18.27 -5.62 13.69
C GLU A 259 -16.91 -5.04 14.05
N VAL A 260 -16.16 -5.80 14.86
CA VAL A 260 -14.78 -5.51 15.23
C VAL A 260 -13.96 -6.78 15.07
N LYS A 261 -12.94 -6.74 14.19
CA LYS A 261 -11.99 -7.83 14.00
C LYS A 261 -10.70 -7.50 14.73
N SER A 262 -10.34 -8.29 15.73
CA SER A 262 -9.14 -8.05 16.54
C SER A 262 -8.00 -9.00 16.15
N PHE A 263 -6.79 -8.46 16.10
CA PHE A 263 -5.59 -9.20 15.75
C PHE A 263 -4.57 -9.18 16.89
N GLY A 264 -3.79 -10.25 17.01
CA GLY A 264 -2.65 -10.31 17.92
C GLY A 264 -1.52 -9.35 17.51
N LEU A 265 -0.51 -9.21 18.38
CA LEU A 265 0.71 -8.47 18.07
C LEU A 265 1.47 -9.18 16.94
N LYS A 266 1.72 -8.49 15.83
CA LYS A 266 2.45 -9.02 14.69
C LYS A 266 3.24 -7.93 13.96
N PRO A 267 4.17 -8.29 13.05
CA PRO A 267 4.90 -7.31 12.24
C PRO A 267 3.96 -6.38 11.44
N LYS A 268 4.39 -5.14 11.21
CA LYS A 268 3.64 -4.16 10.40
C LYS A 268 3.42 -4.63 8.96
N SER A 269 4.34 -5.41 8.40
CA SER A 269 4.19 -6.04 7.09
C SER A 269 3.00 -7.01 7.05
N GLU A 270 2.80 -7.82 8.09
CA GLU A 270 1.63 -8.70 8.19
C GLU A 270 0.34 -7.92 8.38
N VAL A 271 0.36 -6.87 9.22
CA VAL A 271 -0.80 -5.97 9.37
C VAL A 271 -1.18 -5.32 8.04
N ALA A 272 -0.20 -4.94 7.21
CA ALA A 272 -0.46 -4.39 5.88
C ALA A 272 -1.20 -5.39 4.99
N VAL A 273 -0.83 -6.68 5.05
CA VAL A 273 -1.53 -7.75 4.33
C VAL A 273 -2.96 -7.91 4.82
N ASP A 274 -3.21 -7.90 6.14
CA ASP A 274 -4.58 -8.00 6.67
C ASP A 274 -5.46 -6.83 6.19
N ILE A 275 -4.93 -5.60 6.21
CA ILE A 275 -5.64 -4.41 5.73
C ILE A 275 -6.02 -4.58 4.26
N LEU A 276 -5.09 -5.06 3.43
CA LEU A 276 -5.33 -5.23 2.00
C LEU A 276 -6.30 -6.37 1.70
N ASN A 277 -6.29 -7.45 2.47
CA ASN A 277 -7.28 -8.52 2.35
C ASN A 277 -8.70 -8.01 2.62
N GLU A 278 -8.89 -7.19 3.66
CA GLU A 278 -10.20 -6.58 3.92
C GLU A 278 -10.60 -5.60 2.80
N ILE A 279 -9.64 -4.83 2.26
CA ILE A 279 -9.90 -3.95 1.12
C ILE A 279 -10.32 -4.75 -0.13
N ILE A 280 -9.70 -5.90 -0.38
CA ILE A 280 -10.08 -6.79 -1.50
C ILE A 280 -11.52 -7.27 -1.32
N ASN A 281 -11.89 -7.71 -0.12
CA ASN A 281 -13.26 -8.15 0.17
C ASN A 281 -14.30 -7.04 -0.11
N LEU A 282 -13.97 -5.77 0.14
CA LEU A 282 -14.86 -4.64 -0.16
C LEU A 282 -15.15 -4.42 -1.66
N PHE A 283 -14.41 -5.07 -2.56
CA PHE A 283 -14.67 -5.07 -4.00
C PHE A 283 -15.46 -6.29 -4.49
N ASP A 284 -15.49 -7.36 -3.71
CA ASP A 284 -16.20 -8.61 -4.04
C ASP A 284 -17.67 -8.60 -3.55
N GLU A 285 -18.04 -7.60 -2.74
CA GLU A 285 -19.41 -7.25 -2.31
C GLU A 285 -20.15 -6.35 -3.31
#